data_AF-A0A1J3D392-F1
#
_entry.id   AF-A0A1J3D392-F1
#
_cell.length_a   1.000
_cell.length_b   1.000
_cell.length_c   1.000
_cell.angle_alpha   90.00
_cell.angle_beta   90.00
_cell.angle_gamma   90.00
#
_symmetry.space_group_name_H-M   'P 1'
#
loop_
_entity.id
_entity.type
_entity.pdbx_description
1 polymer ?
#
loop_
_entity_poly.entity_id
_entity_poly.type
_entity_poly.pdbx_seq_one_letter_code
_entity_poly.pdbx_strand_id
1 'polypeptide(L)'
;LRVSLGCFIFFFVMFLSTWNTLKLHEAQNSWHSDNWILKFILLVSVMVASFFIPPLYIQIYGEVARVGAGIFLGLQLVSVIEFITWWNNYWMSHDQSKQRCSFGLVMSTVFYMASVCGIAVMCYLYAASTACLHNIFFISLTLLLVILLMVMSMLSMVKNRALLSSGIMASYIVFLCWSAIRSEPSHTKCNAHTQNGHTDWITMLSFLIAIGAIVMATFSTGIDSDSFKFEFDKDDAKEEDDIPYSYGFFHLVFSLGAMYFAMLFISWNLAHPARKWSMDVGWTSTWVKIVNEWFAAAIYLWKLIAPIMRQNRVHEQPQTTAAEEVST
;
A
#
# COMPACT_ATOMS: atom_id res chain seq x y z
N LEU A 1 -7.43 12.74 16.38
CA LEU A 1 -6.70 11.91 17.37
C LEU A 1 -7.63 11.17 18.33
N ARG A 2 -8.42 11.84 19.18
CA ARG A 2 -9.34 11.15 20.14
C ARG A 2 -10.28 10.14 19.48
N VAL A 3 -11.01 10.55 18.43
CA VAL A 3 -11.89 9.65 17.66
C VAL A 3 -11.12 8.44 17.11
N SER A 4 -9.94 8.68 16.55
CA SER A 4 -9.07 7.61 16.03
C SER A 4 -8.57 6.67 17.14
N LEU A 5 -8.26 7.18 18.33
CA LEU A 5 -7.91 6.36 19.49
C LEU A 5 -9.07 5.43 19.89
N GLY A 6 -10.32 5.94 19.89
CA GLY A 6 -11.51 5.11 20.11
C GLY A 6 -11.64 3.99 19.07
N CYS A 7 -11.51 4.31 17.78
CA CYS A 7 -11.52 3.31 16.70
C CYS A 7 -10.38 2.29 16.85
N PHE A 8 -9.16 2.76 17.13
CA PHE A 8 -7.99 1.92 17.34
C PHE A 8 -8.24 0.92 18.47
N ILE A 9 -8.71 1.39 19.64
CA ILE A 9 -9.01 0.51 20.78
C ILE A 9 -10.08 -0.51 20.40
N PHE A 10 -11.16 -0.08 19.73
CA PHE A 10 -12.22 -0.99 19.28
C PHE A 10 -11.66 -2.13 18.40
N PHE A 11 -10.97 -1.78 17.31
CA PHE A 11 -10.42 -2.77 16.39
C PHE A 11 -9.30 -3.60 17.03
N PHE A 12 -8.52 -3.03 17.95
CA PHE A 12 -7.49 -3.77 18.67
C PHE A 12 -8.09 -4.78 19.67
N VAL A 13 -9.20 -4.45 20.33
CA VAL A 13 -9.95 -5.42 21.14
C VAL A 13 -10.51 -6.54 20.26
N MET A 14 -11.09 -6.19 19.11
CA MET A 14 -11.56 -7.19 18.14
C MET A 14 -10.42 -8.11 17.70
N PHE A 15 -9.26 -7.53 17.36
CA PHE A 15 -8.04 -8.26 17.03
C PHE A 15 -7.65 -9.28 18.10
N LEU A 16 -7.53 -8.87 19.36
CA LEU A 16 -7.16 -9.76 20.46
C LEU A 16 -8.18 -10.88 20.67
N SER A 17 -9.47 -10.57 20.50
CA SER A 17 -10.55 -11.55 20.66
C SER A 17 -10.67 -12.56 19.53
N THR A 18 -10.13 -12.27 18.34
CA THR A 18 -10.27 -13.13 17.14
C THR A 18 -8.94 -13.64 16.56
N TRP A 19 -7.79 -13.34 17.18
CA TRP A 19 -6.45 -13.66 16.64
C TRP A 19 -6.23 -15.16 16.39
N ASN A 20 -6.78 -16.02 17.22
CA ASN A 20 -6.59 -17.47 17.15
C ASN A 20 -7.77 -18.22 16.50
N THR A 21 -8.60 -17.54 15.70
CA THR A 21 -9.73 -18.19 15.03
C THR A 21 -9.24 -18.90 13.79
N LEU A 22 -9.57 -20.18 13.63
CA LEU A 22 -9.20 -20.96 12.44
C LEU A 22 -10.42 -21.51 11.71
N LYS A 23 -11.45 -21.94 12.46
CA LYS A 23 -12.64 -22.60 11.89
C LYS A 23 -13.92 -21.76 12.05
N LEU A 24 -14.91 -22.02 11.18
CA LEU A 24 -16.20 -21.31 11.17
C LEU A 24 -17.10 -21.68 12.36
N HIS A 25 -16.95 -22.87 12.95
CA HIS A 25 -17.78 -23.31 14.08
C HIS A 25 -17.33 -22.75 15.45
N GLU A 26 -16.19 -22.06 15.51
CA GLU A 26 -15.67 -21.49 16.76
C GLU A 26 -16.53 -20.32 17.28
N ALA A 27 -16.60 -20.16 18.61
CA ALA A 27 -17.33 -19.06 19.24
C ALA A 27 -16.82 -17.67 18.77
N GLN A 28 -15.53 -17.57 18.46
CA GLN A 28 -14.89 -16.37 17.92
C GLN A 28 -15.45 -15.98 16.56
N ASN A 29 -15.89 -16.93 15.72
CA ASN A 29 -16.59 -16.61 14.48
C ASN A 29 -17.95 -15.95 14.76
N SER A 30 -18.74 -16.48 15.69
CA SER A 30 -20.01 -15.83 16.06
C SER A 30 -19.79 -14.45 16.68
N TRP A 31 -18.73 -14.28 17.48
CA TRP A 31 -18.29 -12.96 17.92
C TRP A 31 -17.92 -12.06 16.74
N HIS A 32 -17.15 -12.52 15.75
CA HIS A 32 -16.74 -11.75 14.57
C HIS A 32 -17.91 -11.40 13.63
N SER A 33 -18.88 -12.29 13.45
CA SER A 33 -19.87 -12.24 12.37
C SER A 33 -21.27 -11.80 12.85
N ASP A 34 -21.71 -12.19 14.04
CA ASP A 34 -23.14 -12.09 14.41
C ASP A 34 -23.43 -10.98 15.43
N ASN A 35 -22.57 -10.81 16.44
CA ASN A 35 -22.85 -10.00 17.64
C ASN A 35 -22.75 -8.47 17.43
N TRP A 36 -23.49 -7.92 16.46
CA TRP A 36 -23.43 -6.52 16.05
C TRP A 36 -23.84 -5.52 17.13
N ILE A 37 -24.88 -5.81 17.93
CA ILE A 37 -25.36 -4.91 18.99
C ILE A 37 -24.26 -4.70 20.03
N LEU A 38 -23.61 -5.78 20.48
CA LEU A 38 -22.52 -5.71 21.45
C LEU A 38 -21.32 -4.95 20.90
N LYS A 39 -20.95 -5.19 19.63
CA LYS A 39 -19.88 -4.43 18.96
C LYS A 39 -20.20 -2.94 18.86
N PHE A 40 -21.44 -2.59 18.53
CA PHE A 40 -21.85 -1.20 18.43
C PHE A 40 -21.78 -0.49 19.78
N ILE A 41 -22.28 -1.14 20.85
CA ILE A 41 -22.16 -0.63 22.22
C ILE A 41 -20.68 -0.48 22.60
N LEU A 42 -19.86 -1.49 22.33
CA LEU A 42 -18.41 -1.45 22.58
C LEU A 42 -17.77 -0.27 21.86
N LEU A 43 -18.00 -0.12 20.55
CA LEU A 43 -17.47 0.96 19.72
C LEU A 43 -17.85 2.34 20.28
N VAL A 44 -19.14 2.57 20.55
CA VAL A 44 -19.61 3.86 21.10
C VAL A 44 -19.00 4.10 22.48
N SER A 45 -18.92 3.08 23.33
CA SER A 45 -18.36 3.21 24.67
C SER A 45 -16.87 3.61 24.64
N VAL A 46 -16.04 2.95 23.84
CA VAL A 46 -14.60 3.29 23.73
C VAL A 46 -14.40 4.62 23.01
N MET A 47 -15.28 4.96 22.07
CA MET A 47 -15.27 6.25 21.40
C MET A 47 -15.52 7.39 22.40
N VAL A 48 -16.57 7.28 23.21
CA VAL A 48 -16.91 8.25 24.24
C VAL A 48 -15.81 8.31 25.31
N ALA A 49 -15.31 7.15 25.77
CA ALA A 49 -14.21 7.05 26.73
C ALA A 49 -12.95 7.82 26.28
N SER A 50 -12.63 7.78 24.97
CA SER A 50 -11.46 8.46 24.41
C SER A 50 -11.46 9.98 24.61
N PHE A 51 -12.64 10.61 24.81
CA PHE A 51 -12.75 12.06 25.05
C PHE A 51 -12.39 12.47 26.47
N PHE A 52 -12.46 11.55 27.43
CA PHE A 52 -12.08 11.79 28.83
C PHE A 52 -10.57 11.63 29.06
N ILE A 53 -9.81 11.15 28.06
CA ILE A 53 -8.37 10.96 28.16
C ILE A 53 -7.64 12.33 28.15
N PRO A 54 -6.75 12.60 29.13
CA PRO A 54 -6.00 13.85 29.21
C PRO A 54 -5.16 14.16 27.96
N PRO A 55 -4.94 15.45 27.62
CA PRO A 55 -4.23 15.85 26.41
C PRO A 55 -2.82 15.25 26.25
N LEU A 56 -2.09 15.08 27.36
CA LEU A 56 -0.75 14.50 27.36
C LEU A 56 -0.73 13.09 26.72
N TYR A 57 -1.67 12.23 27.11
CA TYR A 57 -1.78 10.87 26.55
C TYR A 57 -2.22 10.88 25.09
N ILE A 58 -3.03 11.86 24.67
CA ILE A 58 -3.43 12.02 23.27
C ILE A 58 -2.24 12.42 22.39
N GLN A 59 -1.30 13.22 22.91
CA GLN A 59 -0.06 13.54 22.19
C GLN A 59 0.85 12.31 22.05
N ILE A 60 1.01 11.52 23.12
CA ILE A 60 1.73 10.24 23.07
C ILE A 60 1.08 9.30 22.05
N TYR A 61 -0.24 9.17 22.07
CA TYR A 61 -0.98 8.41 21.06
C TYR A 61 -0.71 8.94 19.65
N GLY A 62 -0.61 10.26 19.46
CA GLY A 62 -0.28 10.85 18.16
C GLY A 62 1.07 10.39 17.61
N GLU A 63 2.08 10.26 18.47
CA GLU A 63 3.39 9.72 18.12
C GLU A 63 3.33 8.22 17.79
N VAL A 64 2.63 7.44 18.61
CA VAL A 64 2.40 6.00 18.36
C VAL A 64 1.64 5.79 17.05
N ALA A 65 0.60 6.60 16.79
CA ALA A 65 -0.19 6.54 15.59
C ALA A 65 0.63 6.93 14.34
N ARG A 66 1.67 7.76 14.46
CA ARG A 66 2.60 8.02 13.35
C ARG A 66 3.36 6.75 12.95
N VAL A 67 3.84 5.98 13.92
CA VAL A 67 4.52 4.70 13.67
C VAL A 67 3.54 3.68 13.10
N GLY A 68 2.36 3.53 13.71
CA GLY A 68 1.31 2.63 13.23
C GLY A 68 0.83 2.94 11.81
N ALA A 69 0.72 4.23 11.47
CA ALA A 69 0.43 4.69 10.11
C ALA A 69 1.52 4.31 9.10
N GLY A 70 2.80 4.33 9.50
CA GLY A 70 3.90 3.84 8.68
C GLY A 70 3.81 2.33 8.43
N ILE A 71 3.47 1.54 9.45
CA ILE A 71 3.24 0.09 9.30
C ILE A 71 2.05 -0.16 8.35
N PHE A 72 0.96 0.59 8.51
CA PHE A 72 -0.21 0.51 7.62
C PHE A 72 0.16 0.75 6.16
N LEU A 73 0.94 1.81 5.87
CA LEU A 73 1.42 2.10 4.52
C LEU A 73 2.24 0.93 3.94
N GLY A 74 3.11 0.32 4.75
CA GLY A 74 3.86 -0.87 4.35
C GLY A 74 2.97 -2.06 4.00
N LEU A 75 1.96 -2.35 4.82
CA LEU A 75 0.99 -3.42 4.55
C LEU A 75 0.20 -3.13 3.27
N GLN A 76 -0.32 -1.92 3.11
CA GLN A 76 -1.07 -1.51 1.93
C GLN A 76 -0.19 -1.61 0.67
N LEU A 77 1.09 -1.28 0.77
CA LEU A 77 2.02 -1.39 -0.34
C LEU A 77 2.26 -2.86 -0.76
N VAL A 78 2.47 -3.76 0.19
CA VAL A 78 2.61 -5.20 -0.10
C VAL A 78 1.33 -5.72 -0.77
N SER A 79 0.16 -5.38 -0.24
CA SER A 79 -1.13 -5.78 -0.81
C SER A 79 -1.33 -5.22 -2.24
N VAL A 80 -0.94 -3.96 -2.51
CA VAL A 80 -0.98 -3.40 -3.88
C VAL A 80 -0.04 -4.15 -4.83
N ILE A 81 1.18 -4.49 -4.40
CA ILE A 81 2.13 -5.24 -5.22
C ILE A 81 1.57 -6.65 -5.54
N GLU A 82 1.00 -7.34 -4.55
CA GLU A 82 0.38 -8.65 -4.76
C GLU A 82 -0.87 -8.59 -5.62
N PHE A 83 -1.66 -7.52 -5.48
CA PHE A 83 -2.77 -7.28 -6.39
C PHE A 83 -2.29 -7.07 -7.82
N ILE A 84 -1.19 -6.33 -8.04
CA ILE A 84 -0.59 -6.13 -9.37
C ILE A 84 -0.07 -7.45 -9.95
N THR A 85 0.58 -8.31 -9.15
CA THR A 85 1.07 -9.62 -9.62
C THR A 85 -0.09 -10.58 -9.90
N TRP A 86 -1.13 -10.58 -9.07
CA TRP A 86 -2.36 -11.33 -9.31
C TRP A 86 -3.04 -10.88 -10.60
N TRP A 87 -3.19 -9.57 -10.80
CA TRP A 87 -3.77 -8.99 -12.02
C TRP A 87 -2.96 -9.41 -13.25
N ASN A 88 -1.64 -9.34 -13.16
CA ASN A 88 -0.74 -9.79 -14.21
C ASN A 88 -0.96 -11.28 -14.55
N ASN A 89 -1.09 -12.15 -13.56
CA ASN A 89 -1.30 -13.59 -13.77
C ASN A 89 -2.70 -13.92 -14.28
N TYR A 90 -3.71 -13.16 -13.87
CA TYR A 90 -5.09 -13.32 -14.34
C TYR A 90 -5.20 -13.01 -15.85
N TRP A 91 -4.65 -11.87 -16.28
CA TRP A 91 -4.68 -11.48 -17.70
C TRP A 91 -3.65 -12.24 -18.55
N MET A 92 -2.53 -12.67 -17.96
CA MET A 92 -1.49 -13.48 -18.60
C MET A 92 -1.43 -14.89 -18.03
N SER A 93 -2.58 -15.58 -18.00
CA SER A 93 -2.65 -16.95 -17.48
C SER A 93 -1.74 -17.91 -18.28
N HIS A 94 -1.26 -18.96 -17.60
CA HIS A 94 -0.26 -19.90 -18.12
C HIS A 94 -0.72 -20.71 -19.34
N ASP A 95 -2.02 -20.70 -19.66
CA ASP A 95 -2.57 -21.35 -20.85
C ASP A 95 -2.31 -20.50 -22.10
N GLN A 96 -1.21 -20.86 -22.78
CA GLN A 96 -0.57 -20.05 -23.79
C GLN A 96 -1.32 -20.04 -25.13
N SER A 97 -1.96 -18.91 -25.43
CA SER A 97 -2.18 -18.48 -26.81
C SER A 97 -1.24 -17.32 -27.15
N LYS A 98 -0.65 -17.34 -28.36
CA LYS A 98 0.23 -16.27 -28.89
C LYS A 98 -0.44 -14.89 -28.82
N GLN A 99 -1.77 -14.85 -28.89
CA GLN A 99 -2.61 -13.66 -28.79
C GLN A 99 -2.60 -13.02 -27.39
N ARG A 100 -2.63 -13.80 -26.30
CA ARG A 100 -2.60 -13.28 -24.92
C ARG A 100 -1.24 -12.66 -24.55
N CYS A 101 -0.14 -13.22 -25.05
CA CYS A 101 1.20 -12.64 -24.89
C CYS A 101 1.33 -11.29 -25.60
N SER A 102 0.78 -11.18 -26.82
CA SER A 102 0.75 -9.91 -27.55
C SER A 102 -0.05 -8.84 -26.82
N PHE A 103 -1.18 -9.23 -26.22
CA PHE A 103 -2.02 -8.33 -25.43
C PHE A 103 -1.29 -7.81 -24.17
N GLY A 104 -0.62 -8.67 -23.42
CA GLY A 104 0.15 -8.27 -22.23
C GLY A 104 1.28 -7.26 -22.56
N LEU A 105 1.97 -7.44 -23.69
CA LEU A 105 2.99 -6.52 -24.16
C LEU A 105 2.41 -5.16 -24.57
N VAL A 106 1.29 -5.16 -25.29
CA VAL A 106 0.58 -3.93 -25.66
C VAL A 106 0.15 -3.17 -24.41
N MET A 107 -0.49 -3.85 -23.45
CA MET A 107 -0.92 -3.23 -22.20
C MET A 107 0.25 -2.69 -21.37
N SER A 108 1.35 -3.44 -21.26
CA SER A 108 2.57 -2.97 -20.59
C SER A 108 3.11 -1.69 -21.24
N THR A 109 3.15 -1.67 -22.58
CA THR A 109 3.57 -0.48 -23.34
C THR A 109 2.68 0.72 -23.05
N VAL A 110 1.36 0.54 -23.02
CA VAL A 110 0.40 1.60 -22.67
C VAL A 110 0.67 2.17 -21.28
N PHE A 111 0.90 1.32 -20.27
CA PHE A 111 1.22 1.79 -18.91
C PHE A 111 2.56 2.54 -18.84
N TYR A 112 3.59 2.08 -19.57
CA TYR A 112 4.85 2.83 -19.64
C TYR A 112 4.71 4.17 -20.36
N MET A 113 3.96 4.22 -21.45
CA MET A 113 3.65 5.48 -22.14
C MET A 113 2.89 6.44 -21.23
N ALA A 114 1.88 5.95 -20.50
CA ALA A 114 1.15 6.74 -19.52
C ALA A 114 2.07 7.28 -18.40
N SER A 115 3.02 6.46 -17.93
CA SER A 115 4.01 6.87 -16.92
C SER A 115 4.91 7.99 -17.43
N VAL A 116 5.44 7.88 -18.66
CA VAL A 116 6.26 8.92 -19.29
C VAL A 116 5.45 10.21 -19.52
N CYS A 117 4.21 10.10 -20.00
CA CYS A 117 3.31 11.25 -20.14
C CYS A 117 3.03 11.92 -18.79
N GLY A 118 2.80 11.13 -17.72
CA GLY A 118 2.61 11.64 -16.36
C GLY A 118 3.83 12.42 -15.86
N ILE A 119 5.04 11.88 -16.07
CA ILE A 119 6.30 12.58 -15.74
C ILE A 119 6.43 13.88 -16.53
N ALA A 120 6.16 13.87 -17.85
CA ALA A 120 6.24 15.07 -18.68
C ALA A 120 5.27 16.17 -18.21
N VAL A 121 4.02 15.80 -17.89
CA VAL A 121 3.02 16.71 -17.32
C VAL A 121 3.48 17.24 -15.97
N MET A 122 4.06 16.39 -15.09
CA MET A 122 4.58 16.86 -13.81
C MET A 122 5.75 17.83 -13.98
N CYS A 123 6.67 17.56 -14.90
CA CYS A 123 7.77 18.47 -15.21
C CYS A 123 7.25 19.83 -15.66
N TYR A 124 6.28 19.85 -16.57
CA TYR A 124 5.69 21.08 -17.08
C TYR A 124 4.94 21.88 -16.00
N LEU A 125 4.15 21.20 -15.17
CA LEU A 125 3.29 21.88 -14.19
C LEU A 125 3.99 22.27 -12.90
N TYR A 126 4.98 21.49 -12.45
CA TYR A 126 5.57 21.60 -11.10
C TYR A 126 7.09 21.85 -11.07
N ALA A 127 7.77 21.78 -12.22
CA ALA A 127 9.23 21.92 -12.33
C ALA A 127 9.68 22.98 -13.35
N ALA A 128 8.78 23.87 -13.79
CA ALA A 128 9.06 24.88 -14.81
C ALA A 128 10.09 25.96 -14.40
N SER A 129 10.38 26.11 -13.10
CA SER A 129 11.32 27.10 -12.57
C SER A 129 12.41 26.43 -11.73
N THR A 130 13.63 26.95 -11.81
CA THR A 130 14.78 26.50 -10.99
C THR A 130 14.58 26.78 -9.49
N ALA A 131 13.60 27.60 -9.12
CA ALA A 131 13.19 27.81 -7.74
C ALA A 131 12.52 26.56 -7.10
N CYS A 132 12.10 25.58 -7.92
CA CYS A 132 11.35 24.39 -7.50
C CYS A 132 12.25 23.16 -7.36
N LEU A 133 13.39 23.32 -6.68
CA LEU A 133 14.43 22.29 -6.59
C LEU A 133 13.94 20.96 -5.98
N HIS A 134 13.06 21.00 -4.98
CA HIS A 134 12.48 19.79 -4.38
C HIS A 134 11.65 18.99 -5.40
N ASN A 135 10.79 19.68 -6.16
CA ASN A 135 9.95 19.02 -7.17
C ASN A 135 10.80 18.47 -8.33
N ILE A 136 11.82 19.21 -8.77
CA ILE A 136 12.80 18.72 -9.78
C ILE A 136 13.49 17.44 -9.27
N PHE A 137 13.94 17.44 -8.01
CA PHE A 137 14.58 16.28 -7.40
C PHE A 137 13.64 15.07 -7.33
N PHE A 138 12.42 15.23 -6.82
CA PHE A 138 11.44 14.13 -6.74
C PHE A 138 11.11 13.54 -8.11
N ILE A 139 10.83 14.39 -9.11
CA ILE A 139 10.47 13.93 -10.46
C ILE A 139 11.65 13.24 -11.14
N SER A 140 12.87 13.78 -11.00
CA SER A 140 14.08 13.17 -11.59
C SER A 140 14.39 11.81 -10.96
N LEU A 141 14.22 11.66 -9.64
CA LEU A 141 14.37 10.37 -8.97
C LEU A 141 13.28 9.38 -9.40
N THR A 142 12.03 9.82 -9.53
CA THR A 142 10.93 8.99 -10.05
C THR A 142 11.23 8.47 -11.45
N LEU A 143 11.74 9.35 -12.33
CA LEU A 143 12.17 8.99 -13.68
C LEU A 143 13.26 7.91 -13.66
N LEU A 144 14.26 8.07 -12.77
CA LEU A 144 15.31 7.07 -12.59
C LEU A 144 14.72 5.73 -12.13
N LEU A 145 13.80 5.73 -11.16
CA LEU A 145 13.12 4.51 -10.69
C LEU A 145 12.33 3.83 -11.81
N VAL A 146 11.58 4.58 -12.64
CA VAL A 146 10.86 4.01 -13.80
C VAL A 146 11.82 3.37 -14.80
N ILE A 147 12.95 4.01 -15.11
CA ILE A 147 13.97 3.46 -16.00
C ILE A 147 14.55 2.18 -15.41
N LEU A 148 14.89 2.17 -14.12
CA LEU A 148 15.40 0.98 -13.42
C LEU A 148 14.40 -0.17 -13.46
N LEU A 149 13.12 0.09 -13.19
CA LEU A 149 12.05 -0.91 -13.29
C LEU A 149 11.94 -1.49 -14.71
N MET A 150 11.98 -0.62 -15.73
CA MET A 150 11.94 -1.06 -17.13
C MET A 150 13.14 -1.95 -17.49
N VAL A 151 14.36 -1.54 -17.14
CA VAL A 151 15.59 -2.33 -17.40
C VAL A 151 15.52 -3.67 -16.68
N MET A 152 15.19 -3.68 -15.39
CA MET A 152 15.09 -4.92 -14.61
C MET A 152 13.98 -5.84 -15.11
N SER A 153 12.84 -5.28 -15.53
CA SER A 153 11.76 -6.06 -16.13
C SER A 153 12.17 -6.68 -17.47
N MET A 154 12.92 -5.96 -18.31
CA MET A 154 13.46 -6.50 -19.57
C MET A 154 14.45 -7.65 -19.31
N LEU A 155 15.33 -7.50 -18.31
CA LEU A 155 16.24 -8.58 -17.89
C LEU A 155 15.48 -9.79 -17.36
N SER A 156 14.42 -9.57 -16.59
CA SER A 156 13.57 -10.64 -16.04
C SER A 156 12.64 -11.28 -17.07
N MET A 157 12.34 -10.62 -18.20
CA MET A 157 11.48 -11.14 -19.28
C MET A 157 11.98 -12.49 -19.79
N VAL A 158 13.30 -12.66 -19.83
CA VAL A 158 13.96 -13.90 -20.27
C VAL A 158 13.60 -15.09 -19.37
N LYS A 159 13.22 -14.85 -18.11
CA LYS A 159 12.94 -15.90 -17.11
C LYS A 159 11.49 -15.96 -16.61
N ASN A 160 10.86 -14.82 -16.28
CA ASN A 160 9.63 -14.77 -15.46
C ASN A 160 8.47 -13.92 -16.03
N ARG A 161 8.53 -13.48 -17.31
CA ARG A 161 7.44 -12.76 -18.03
C ARG A 161 6.69 -11.67 -17.20
N ALA A 162 7.40 -10.83 -16.43
CA ALA A 162 6.80 -9.86 -15.50
C ALA A 162 6.43 -8.49 -16.11
N LEU A 163 6.37 -8.37 -17.44
CA LEU A 163 6.36 -7.06 -18.11
C LEU A 163 5.11 -6.19 -17.86
N LEU A 164 3.92 -6.80 -17.83
CA LEU A 164 2.70 -6.07 -17.56
C LEU A 164 2.67 -5.55 -16.12
N SER A 165 3.06 -6.38 -15.14
CA SER A 165 3.17 -5.97 -13.74
C SER A 165 4.12 -4.77 -13.55
N SER A 166 5.23 -4.73 -14.29
CA SER A 166 6.22 -3.65 -14.18
C SER A 166 5.72 -2.33 -14.78
N GLY A 167 4.96 -2.40 -15.88
CA GLY A 167 4.30 -1.21 -16.44
C GLY A 167 3.26 -0.61 -15.47
N ILE A 168 2.42 -1.45 -14.86
CA ILE A 168 1.45 -1.01 -13.85
C ILE A 168 2.17 -0.41 -12.64
N MET A 169 3.25 -1.05 -12.18
CA MET A 169 4.08 -0.53 -11.09
C MET A 169 4.72 0.82 -11.43
N ALA A 170 5.22 1.01 -12.65
CA ALA A 170 5.75 2.29 -13.12
C ALA A 170 4.69 3.40 -13.06
N SER A 171 3.46 3.10 -13.45
CA SER A 171 2.35 4.06 -13.34
C SER A 171 2.00 4.38 -11.88
N TYR A 172 2.07 3.37 -11.01
CA TYR A 172 1.81 3.53 -9.57
C TYR A 172 2.86 4.44 -8.89
N ILE A 173 4.16 4.25 -9.16
CA ILE A 173 5.20 5.13 -8.58
C ILE A 173 5.07 6.57 -9.10
N VAL A 174 4.73 6.77 -10.38
CA VAL A 174 4.46 8.10 -10.94
C VAL A 174 3.25 8.74 -10.26
N PHE A 175 2.19 7.96 -9.98
CA PHE A 175 1.03 8.42 -9.21
C PHE A 175 1.40 8.81 -7.77
N LEU A 176 2.25 8.03 -7.09
CA LEU A 176 2.72 8.35 -5.74
C LEU A 176 3.53 9.65 -5.72
N CYS A 177 4.46 9.84 -6.67
CA CYS A 177 5.19 11.10 -6.82
C CYS A 177 4.24 12.28 -7.05
N TRP A 178 3.28 12.13 -7.97
CA TRP A 178 2.27 13.16 -8.23
C TRP A 178 1.46 13.50 -6.97
N SER A 179 1.00 12.48 -6.23
CA SER A 179 0.27 12.64 -4.97
C SER A 179 1.12 13.35 -3.90
N ALA A 180 2.44 13.12 -3.86
CA ALA A 180 3.36 13.77 -2.95
C ALA A 180 3.55 15.26 -3.27
N ILE A 181 3.75 15.59 -4.55
CA ILE A 181 3.89 16.98 -5.01
C ILE A 181 2.59 17.77 -4.76
N ARG A 182 1.42 17.14 -4.95
CA ARG A 182 0.12 17.75 -4.65
C ARG A 182 -0.09 18.02 -3.15
N SER A 183 0.69 17.38 -2.28
CA SER A 183 0.71 17.61 -0.84
C SER A 183 1.64 18.76 -0.41
N GLU A 184 2.40 19.36 -1.34
CA GLU A 184 3.27 20.50 -1.07
C GLU A 184 2.46 21.69 -0.50
N PRO A 185 2.96 22.40 0.53
CA PRO A 185 2.23 23.52 1.11
C PRO A 185 2.15 24.73 0.17
N SER A 186 1.02 25.44 0.23
CA SER A 186 0.63 26.50 -0.73
C SER A 186 1.52 27.75 -0.78
N HIS A 187 2.48 27.91 0.13
CA HIS A 187 3.39 29.06 0.13
C HIS A 187 4.54 28.90 -0.89
N THR A 188 4.79 27.68 -1.36
CA THR A 188 5.76 27.40 -2.42
C THR A 188 5.03 27.41 -3.77
N LYS A 189 5.20 28.48 -4.56
CA LYS A 189 4.52 28.64 -5.86
C LYS A 189 5.27 27.89 -6.96
N CYS A 190 5.22 26.57 -6.92
CA CYS A 190 5.77 25.72 -7.98
C CYS A 190 4.73 25.27 -9.01
N ASN A 191 3.43 25.46 -8.74
CA ASN A 191 2.35 25.11 -9.65
C ASN A 191 2.12 26.22 -10.69
N ALA A 192 2.25 25.90 -11.98
CA ALA A 192 1.97 26.80 -13.09
C ALA A 192 0.49 27.23 -13.19
N HIS A 193 -0.44 26.49 -12.57
CA HIS A 193 -1.86 26.81 -12.59
C HIS A 193 -2.26 27.64 -11.36
N THR A 194 -2.51 28.93 -11.58
CA THR A 194 -3.20 29.82 -10.63
C THR A 194 -4.61 29.25 -10.39
N GLN A 195 -4.98 28.93 -9.14
CA GLN A 195 -6.34 28.45 -8.85
C GLN A 195 -7.33 29.62 -8.94
N ASN A 196 -8.23 29.56 -9.93
CA ASN A 196 -9.39 30.44 -10.01
C ASN A 196 -10.47 29.96 -9.02
N GLY A 197 -11.02 30.90 -8.25
CA GLY A 197 -11.84 30.66 -7.06
C GLY A 197 -13.26 30.14 -7.32
N HIS A 198 -13.40 28.85 -7.60
CA HIS A 198 -14.67 28.13 -7.39
C HIS A 198 -14.40 26.68 -6.94
N THR A 199 -13.91 26.53 -5.71
CA THR A 199 -13.08 25.37 -5.33
C THR A 199 -13.59 24.57 -4.12
N ASP A 200 -14.65 25.00 -3.44
CA ASP A 200 -15.05 24.39 -2.15
C ASP A 200 -15.83 23.07 -2.31
N TRP A 201 -16.73 22.97 -3.29
CA TRP A 201 -17.50 21.73 -3.49
C TRP A 201 -16.65 20.61 -4.11
N ILE A 202 -15.71 20.96 -5.00
CA ILE A 202 -14.79 20.00 -5.64
C ILE A 202 -13.80 19.45 -4.60
N THR A 203 -13.29 20.30 -3.71
CA THR A 203 -12.39 19.85 -2.64
C THR A 203 -13.11 18.98 -1.62
N MET A 204 -14.34 19.33 -1.24
CA MET A 204 -15.19 18.47 -0.41
C MET A 204 -15.47 17.12 -1.07
N LEU A 205 -15.85 17.11 -2.35
CA LEU A 205 -16.08 15.87 -3.09
C LEU A 205 -14.81 15.01 -3.17
N SER A 206 -13.67 15.61 -3.48
CA SER A 206 -12.38 14.92 -3.56
C SER A 206 -11.97 14.34 -2.20
N PHE A 207 -12.25 15.06 -1.13
CA PHE A 207 -12.04 14.61 0.24
C PHE A 207 -12.89 13.38 0.59
N LEU A 208 -14.18 13.37 0.22
CA LEU A 208 -15.06 12.20 0.43
C LEU A 208 -14.61 10.98 -0.39
N ILE A 209 -14.19 11.20 -1.64
CA ILE A 209 -13.64 10.14 -2.50
C ILE A 209 -12.36 9.58 -1.87
N ALA A 210 -11.47 10.43 -1.36
CA ALA A 210 -10.24 9.99 -0.69
C ALA A 210 -10.55 9.11 0.53
N ILE A 211 -11.52 9.51 1.37
CA ILE A 211 -11.98 8.70 2.50
C ILE A 211 -12.48 7.33 2.03
N GLY A 212 -13.37 7.32 1.03
CA GLY A 212 -13.90 6.08 0.47
C GLY A 212 -12.80 5.17 -0.07
N ALA A 213 -11.83 5.72 -0.79
CA ALA A 213 -10.69 4.98 -1.32
C ALA A 213 -9.83 4.37 -0.20
N ILE A 214 -9.56 5.11 0.88
CA ILE A 214 -8.79 4.60 2.02
C ILE A 214 -9.55 3.49 2.75
N VAL A 215 -10.85 3.66 2.97
CA VAL A 215 -11.69 2.62 3.60
C VAL A 215 -11.71 1.35 2.75
N MET A 216 -11.90 1.48 1.43
CA MET A 216 -11.88 0.34 0.52
C MET A 216 -10.50 -0.33 0.48
N ALA A 217 -9.41 0.45 0.47
CA ALA A 217 -8.06 -0.09 0.52
C ALA A 217 -7.81 -0.83 1.85
N THR A 218 -8.24 -0.26 2.98
CA THR A 218 -8.14 -0.88 4.31
C THR A 218 -8.90 -2.22 4.34
N PHE A 219 -10.12 -2.24 3.80
CA PHE A 219 -10.94 -3.44 3.71
C PHE A 219 -10.27 -4.50 2.83
N SER A 220 -9.83 -4.11 1.64
CA SER A 220 -9.14 -5.01 0.70
C SER A 220 -7.86 -5.60 1.30
N THR A 221 -7.03 -4.80 1.96
CA THR A 221 -5.84 -5.30 2.64
C THR A 221 -6.19 -6.20 3.82
N GLY A 222 -7.26 -5.90 4.55
CA GLY A 222 -7.69 -6.72 5.70
C GLY A 222 -8.15 -8.13 5.31
N ILE A 223 -8.82 -8.29 4.17
CA ILE A 223 -9.28 -9.60 3.67
C ILE A 223 -8.18 -10.38 2.92
N ASP A 224 -7.14 -9.70 2.46
CA ASP A 224 -6.01 -10.28 1.71
C ASP A 224 -4.93 -10.86 2.65
N SER A 225 -5.35 -11.59 3.69
CA SER A 225 -4.42 -12.13 4.70
C SER A 225 -3.46 -13.18 4.13
N ASP A 226 -3.85 -13.86 3.05
CA ASP A 226 -3.03 -14.92 2.43
C ASP A 226 -1.79 -14.36 1.72
N SER A 227 -1.84 -13.12 1.25
CA SER A 227 -0.66 -12.41 0.71
C SER A 227 0.44 -12.20 1.76
N PHE A 228 0.10 -12.28 3.04
CA PHE A 228 1.03 -12.14 4.17
C PHE A 228 1.43 -13.47 4.83
N LYS A 229 0.83 -14.60 4.41
CA LYS A 229 1.29 -15.92 4.82
C LYS A 229 2.58 -16.25 4.07
N PHE A 230 3.69 -16.29 4.79
CA PHE A 230 4.99 -16.66 4.22
C PHE A 230 4.95 -18.06 3.59
N GLU A 231 5.78 -18.26 2.56
CA GLU A 231 5.83 -19.43 1.66
C GLU A 231 6.05 -20.80 2.34
N PHE A 232 6.17 -20.85 3.66
CA PHE A 232 6.36 -22.09 4.44
C PHE A 232 5.05 -22.84 4.75
N ASP A 233 3.88 -22.24 4.50
CA ASP A 233 2.57 -22.76 4.96
C ASP A 233 1.52 -22.86 3.82
N LYS A 234 1.97 -22.87 2.56
CA LYS A 234 1.09 -22.87 1.38
C LYS A 234 0.65 -24.26 0.90
N ASP A 235 1.16 -25.34 1.51
CA ASP A 235 0.89 -26.72 1.09
C ASP A 235 -0.34 -27.36 1.75
N ASP A 236 -0.96 -26.69 2.73
CA ASP A 236 -2.20 -27.18 3.34
C ASP A 236 -3.43 -26.72 2.55
N ALA A 237 -4.16 -27.68 1.99
CA ALA A 237 -5.41 -27.40 1.30
C ALA A 237 -6.45 -26.85 2.31
N LYS A 238 -7.01 -25.66 2.01
CA LYS A 238 -8.08 -25.08 2.83
C LYS A 238 -9.29 -26.02 2.88
N GLU A 239 -9.74 -26.34 4.08
CA GLU A 239 -10.96 -27.12 4.30
C GLU A 239 -12.21 -26.24 4.14
N GLU A 240 -13.37 -26.85 3.86
CA GLU A 240 -14.63 -26.11 3.73
C GLU A 240 -15.02 -25.35 5.01
N ASP A 241 -14.58 -25.82 6.18
CA ASP A 241 -14.87 -25.22 7.48
C ASP A 241 -13.82 -24.18 7.92
N ASP A 242 -12.82 -23.89 7.09
CA ASP A 242 -11.83 -22.84 7.34
C ASP A 242 -12.41 -21.44 7.13
N ILE A 243 -11.95 -20.49 7.93
CA ILE A 243 -12.30 -19.09 7.74
C ILE A 243 -11.72 -18.54 6.42
N PRO A 244 -12.46 -17.66 5.69
CA PRO A 244 -12.04 -17.18 4.37
C PRO A 244 -10.79 -16.28 4.42
N TYR A 245 -10.58 -15.57 5.53
CA TYR A 245 -9.44 -14.71 5.82
C TYR A 245 -9.20 -14.68 7.33
N SER A 246 -7.99 -14.31 7.75
CA SER A 246 -7.66 -14.20 9.17
C SER A 246 -8.41 -13.02 9.81
N TYR A 247 -9.38 -13.31 10.68
CA TYR A 247 -10.16 -12.30 11.41
C TYR A 247 -9.27 -11.40 12.27
N GLY A 248 -8.26 -11.98 12.92
CA GLY A 248 -7.23 -11.21 13.62
C GLY A 248 -6.56 -10.21 12.68
N PHE A 249 -5.95 -10.69 11.60
CA PHE A 249 -5.26 -9.82 10.63
C PHE A 249 -6.17 -8.69 10.10
N PHE A 250 -7.42 -9.02 9.76
CA PHE A 250 -8.41 -8.03 9.32
C PHE A 250 -8.57 -6.89 10.34
N HIS A 251 -8.80 -7.22 11.62
CA HIS A 251 -8.97 -6.21 12.67
C HIS A 251 -7.67 -5.46 12.98
N LEU A 252 -6.51 -6.11 12.85
CA LEU A 252 -5.21 -5.43 12.96
C LEU A 252 -5.08 -4.34 11.89
N VAL A 253 -5.37 -4.68 10.63
CA VAL A 253 -5.31 -3.74 9.50
C VAL A 253 -6.26 -2.55 9.73
N PHE A 254 -7.47 -2.79 10.22
CA PHE A 254 -8.41 -1.70 10.57
C PHE A 254 -7.93 -0.84 11.75
N SER A 255 -7.28 -1.43 12.75
CA SER A 255 -6.70 -0.69 13.88
C SER A 255 -5.57 0.24 13.43
N LEU A 256 -4.69 -0.25 12.55
CA LEU A 256 -3.61 0.53 11.93
C LEU A 256 -4.17 1.56 10.94
N GLY A 257 -5.23 1.22 10.21
CA GLY A 257 -5.96 2.11 9.32
C GLY A 257 -6.57 3.30 10.07
N ALA A 258 -7.09 3.09 11.29
CA ALA A 258 -7.58 4.18 12.14
C ALA A 258 -6.47 5.14 12.56
N MET A 259 -5.25 4.64 12.82
CA MET A 259 -4.06 5.47 13.09
C MET A 259 -3.63 6.26 11.86
N TYR A 260 -3.54 5.58 10.70
CA TYR A 260 -3.23 6.20 9.41
C TYR A 260 -4.20 7.32 9.07
N PHE A 261 -5.50 7.05 9.16
CA PHE A 261 -6.55 8.03 8.89
C PHE A 261 -6.40 9.27 9.78
N ALA A 262 -6.05 9.12 11.06
CA ALA A 262 -5.75 10.27 11.91
C ALA A 262 -4.55 11.07 11.44
N MET A 263 -3.47 10.41 10.99
CA MET A 263 -2.28 11.09 10.46
C MET A 263 -2.61 11.94 9.23
N LEU A 264 -3.48 11.46 8.34
CA LEU A 264 -3.87 12.23 7.15
C LEU A 264 -4.60 13.53 7.51
N PHE A 265 -5.51 13.47 8.49
CA PHE A 265 -6.28 14.63 8.94
C PHE A 265 -5.43 15.69 9.63
N ILE A 266 -4.29 15.31 10.20
CA ILE A 266 -3.35 16.25 10.82
C ILE A 266 -2.14 16.53 9.91
N SER A 267 -2.17 16.09 8.65
CA SER A 267 -1.05 16.21 7.71
C SER A 267 0.29 15.72 8.28
N TRP A 268 0.25 14.63 9.07
CA TRP A 268 1.41 14.05 9.74
C TRP A 268 2.13 14.98 10.74
N ASN A 269 1.51 16.12 11.08
CA ASN A 269 2.08 17.12 11.96
C ASN A 269 1.19 17.33 13.20
N LEU A 270 1.71 17.01 14.38
CA LEU A 270 0.98 17.16 15.64
C LEU A 270 0.86 18.61 16.12
N ALA A 271 1.74 19.51 15.66
CA ALA A 271 1.80 20.89 16.11
C ALA A 271 0.88 21.83 15.29
N HIS A 272 0.56 21.47 14.05
CA HIS A 272 -0.23 22.31 13.15
C HIS A 272 -1.29 21.47 12.42
N PRO A 273 -2.57 21.49 12.87
CA PRO A 273 -3.63 20.74 12.23
C PRO A 273 -3.94 21.26 10.82
N ALA A 274 -4.45 20.39 9.96
CA ALA A 274 -4.71 20.69 8.55
C ALA A 274 -5.78 21.77 8.34
N ARG A 275 -5.73 22.45 7.18
CA ARG A 275 -6.72 23.46 6.78
C ARG A 275 -8.06 22.79 6.43
N LYS A 276 -9.16 23.53 6.55
CA LYS A 276 -10.54 23.04 6.32
C LYS A 276 -10.66 22.27 4.99
N TRP A 277 -11.17 21.03 5.05
CA TRP A 277 -11.39 20.13 3.90
C TRP A 277 -10.14 19.73 3.08
N SER A 278 -8.94 19.96 3.62
CA SER A 278 -7.70 19.43 3.06
C SER A 278 -7.08 18.44 4.03
N MET A 279 -6.91 17.19 3.61
CA MET A 279 -6.07 16.20 4.29
C MET A 279 -4.72 16.12 3.57
N ASP A 280 -3.67 15.70 4.28
CA ASP A 280 -2.36 15.43 3.71
C ASP A 280 -1.65 16.63 3.06
N VAL A 281 -1.89 17.86 3.51
CA VAL A 281 -1.17 19.04 2.99
C VAL A 281 -0.09 19.49 3.95
N GLY A 282 1.17 19.44 3.50
CA GLY A 282 2.35 19.86 4.24
C GLY A 282 3.60 19.07 3.85
N TRP A 283 4.78 19.64 4.10
CA TRP A 283 6.07 18.99 3.77
C TRP A 283 6.22 17.61 4.40
N THR A 284 5.74 17.39 5.63
CA THR A 284 5.77 16.08 6.28
C THR A 284 4.97 15.05 5.49
N SER A 285 3.76 15.41 5.05
CA SER A 285 2.93 14.55 4.20
C SER A 285 3.60 14.25 2.86
N THR A 286 4.16 15.27 2.21
CA THR A 286 4.92 15.10 0.95
C THR A 286 6.05 14.09 1.13
N TRP A 287 6.88 14.23 2.16
CA TRP A 287 7.99 13.31 2.41
C TRP A 287 7.53 11.89 2.74
N VAL A 288 6.46 11.71 3.52
CA VAL A 288 5.91 10.38 3.79
C VAL A 288 5.48 9.68 2.50
N LYS A 289 4.85 10.40 1.57
CA LYS A 289 4.44 9.85 0.27
C LYS A 289 5.63 9.54 -0.64
N ILE A 290 6.66 10.39 -0.67
CA ILE A 290 7.91 10.13 -1.42
C ILE A 290 8.65 8.90 -0.86
N VAL A 291 8.76 8.80 0.47
CA VAL A 291 9.39 7.63 1.10
C VAL A 291 8.57 6.37 0.80
N ASN A 292 7.24 6.45 0.81
CA ASN A 292 6.37 5.34 0.43
C ASN A 292 6.59 4.89 -1.04
N GLU A 293 6.81 5.84 -1.96
CA GLU A 293 7.19 5.54 -3.35
C GLU A 293 8.54 4.79 -3.42
N TRP A 294 9.54 5.21 -2.64
CA TRP A 294 10.84 4.55 -2.62
C TRP A 294 10.75 3.13 -2.09
N PHE A 295 9.99 2.92 -1.01
CA PHE A 295 9.70 1.58 -0.50
C PHE A 295 8.95 0.75 -1.55
N ALA A 296 8.00 1.33 -2.27
CA ALA A 296 7.27 0.65 -3.34
C ALA A 296 8.22 0.13 -4.42
N ALA A 297 9.07 1.01 -4.95
CA ALA A 297 10.06 0.63 -5.94
C ALA A 297 11.04 -0.43 -5.40
N ALA A 298 11.53 -0.26 -4.17
CA ALA A 298 12.50 -1.17 -3.55
C ALA A 298 11.92 -2.58 -3.35
N ILE A 299 10.72 -2.71 -2.78
CA ILE A 299 10.06 -4.00 -2.55
C ILE A 299 9.78 -4.70 -3.89
N TYR A 300 9.31 -3.96 -4.89
CA TYR A 300 9.02 -4.53 -6.20
C TYR A 300 10.30 -4.96 -6.95
N LEU A 301 11.36 -4.14 -6.91
CA LEU A 301 12.67 -4.52 -7.47
C LEU A 301 13.22 -5.77 -6.77
N TRP A 302 13.10 -5.85 -5.44
CA TRP A 302 13.48 -7.04 -4.68
C TRP A 302 12.69 -8.27 -5.14
N LYS A 303 11.38 -8.15 -5.37
CA LYS A 303 10.57 -9.25 -5.92
C LYS A 303 11.06 -9.74 -7.28
N LEU A 304 11.54 -8.85 -8.14
CA LEU A 304 12.11 -9.25 -9.43
C LEU A 304 13.49 -9.92 -9.28
N ILE A 305 14.31 -9.46 -8.34
CA ILE A 305 15.70 -9.91 -8.16
C ILE A 305 15.80 -11.21 -7.35
N ALA A 306 14.99 -11.37 -6.29
CA ALA A 306 15.10 -12.47 -5.35
C ALA A 306 15.03 -13.88 -6.00
N PRO A 307 14.10 -14.16 -6.95
CA PRO A 307 14.08 -15.44 -7.66
C PRO A 307 15.34 -15.70 -8.48
N ILE A 308 15.93 -14.66 -9.09
CA ILE A 308 17.14 -14.75 -9.92
C ILE A 308 18.33 -15.13 -9.03
N MET A 309 18.48 -14.48 -7.87
CA MET A 309 19.53 -14.80 -6.91
C MET A 309 19.38 -16.22 -6.35
N ARG A 310 18.15 -16.68 -6.09
CA ARG A 310 17.89 -18.02 -5.56
C ARG A 310 18.23 -19.12 -6.57
N GLN A 311 17.93 -18.93 -7.87
CA GLN A 311 18.30 -19.90 -8.92
C GLN A 311 19.81 -20.05 -9.09
N ASN A 312 20.58 -18.96 -9.06
CA ASN A 312 22.04 -19.04 -9.20
C ASN A 312 22.68 -19.83 -8.05
N ARG A 313 22.17 -19.69 -6.82
CA ARG A 313 22.64 -20.48 -5.67
C ARG A 313 22.40 -21.98 -5.80
N VAL A 314 21.29 -22.39 -6.43
CA VAL A 314 20.99 -23.82 -6.66
C VAL A 314 21.92 -24.42 -7.71
N HIS A 315 22.29 -23.67 -8.75
CA HIS A 315 23.25 -24.14 -9.76
C HIS A 315 24.69 -24.21 -9.26
N GLU A 316 25.06 -23.45 -8.23
CA GLU A 316 26.40 -23.47 -7.63
C GLU A 316 26.58 -24.56 -6.55
N GLN A 317 25.52 -25.23 -6.08
CA GLN A 317 25.67 -26.44 -5.27
C GLN A 317 25.95 -27.64 -6.17
N PRO A 318 27.15 -28.25 -6.14
CA PRO A 318 27.39 -29.51 -6.83
C PRO A 318 26.52 -30.59 -6.19
N GLN A 319 25.96 -31.49 -7.01
CA GLN A 319 25.43 -32.77 -6.54
C GLN A 319 26.56 -33.61 -5.92
N THR A 320 26.95 -33.32 -4.68
CA THR A 320 27.75 -34.22 -3.86
C THR A 320 26.79 -35.05 -3.00
N THR A 321 26.25 -36.12 -3.60
CA THR A 321 25.90 -37.42 -2.97
C THR A 321 25.01 -38.22 -3.93
N ALA A 322 25.63 -38.83 -4.95
CA ALA A 322 25.06 -39.97 -5.69
C ALA A 322 26.18 -40.68 -6.48
N ALA A 323 27.28 -41.02 -5.82
CA ALA A 323 28.34 -41.84 -6.41
C ALA A 323 29.14 -42.55 -5.31
N GLU A 324 28.49 -43.41 -4.53
CA GLU A 324 29.18 -44.47 -3.78
C GLU A 324 28.19 -45.52 -3.25
N GLU A 325 27.76 -46.43 -4.13
CA GLU A 325 27.45 -47.83 -3.82
C GLU A 325 27.88 -48.60 -5.10
N VAL A 326 29.20 -48.77 -5.29
CA VAL A 326 29.99 -49.95 -4.91
C VAL A 326 29.47 -51.22 -5.61
N SER A 327 30.08 -51.47 -6.76
CA SER A 327 30.35 -52.82 -7.25
C SER A 327 31.34 -53.53 -6.30
N THR A 328 30.86 -54.55 -5.59
CA THR A 328 31.62 -55.76 -5.23
C THR A 328 30.66 -56.90 -5.01
#